data_AF-A0AAV2SXD6-F1
#
_entry.id   AF-A0AAV2SXD6-F1
#
_cell.length_a   1.000
_cell.length_b   1.000
_cell.length_c   1.000
_cell.angle_alpha   90.00
_cell.angle_beta   90.00
_cell.angle_gamma   90.00
#
_symmetry.space_group_name_H-M   'P 1'
#
loop_
_entity.id
_entity.type
_entity.pdbx_description
1 polymer ?
#
loop_
_entity_poly.entity_id
_entity_poly.type
_entity_poly.pdbx_seq_one_letter_code
_entity_poly.pdbx_strand_id
1 'polypeptide(L)'
;TAFRPRRLYHKGNYEEMNRLLDEVNWEVEFEGKTTQERWNIFKNKLEEITSQCIPMSKPRRFLAPWMNRKVVKAYKKKYHAWKRYMQHRRSAGWREYVREK
;
A
#
# COMPACT_ATOMS: atom_id res chain seq x y z
N THR A 1 1.60 14.49 10.26
CA THR A 1 2.49 13.96 9.20
C THR A 1 1.70 13.82 7.92
N ALA A 2 2.10 14.49 6.85
CA ALA A 2 1.46 14.37 5.54
C ALA A 2 1.57 12.93 5.01
N PHE A 3 0.56 12.47 4.27
CA PHE A 3 0.61 11.17 3.62
C PHE A 3 1.67 11.17 2.52
N ARG A 4 2.63 10.23 2.62
CA ARG A 4 3.62 9.98 1.56
C ARG A 4 3.26 8.67 0.86
N PRO A 5 2.82 8.73 -0.42
CA PRO A 5 2.58 7.53 -1.21
C PRO A 5 3.85 6.67 -1.27
N ARG A 6 3.69 5.35 -1.26
CA ARG A 6 4.77 4.37 -1.42
C ARG A 6 4.37 3.33 -2.45
N ARG A 7 5.32 2.86 -3.26
CA ARG A 7 5.09 1.77 -4.21
C ARG A 7 4.68 0.49 -3.46
N LEU A 8 3.63 -0.16 -3.93
CA LEU A 8 3.15 -1.43 -3.39
C LEU A 8 3.67 -2.57 -4.25
N TYR A 9 4.95 -2.92 -4.07
CA TYR A 9 5.63 -3.96 -4.87
C TYR A 9 4.89 -5.31 -4.87
N HIS A 10 4.34 -5.73 -3.74
CA HIS A 10 3.53 -6.96 -3.65
C HIS A 10 2.23 -6.95 -4.47
N LYS A 11 1.84 -5.81 -5.07
CA LYS A 11 0.69 -5.66 -5.97
C LYS A 11 1.11 -5.27 -7.38
N GLY A 12 2.40 -5.32 -7.69
CA GLY A 12 2.89 -5.03 -9.03
C GLY A 12 2.44 -6.10 -10.02
N ASN A 13 2.09 -5.68 -11.23
CA ASN A 13 1.91 -6.60 -12.35
C ASN A 13 3.28 -6.87 -13.00
N TYR A 14 3.94 -7.93 -12.54
CA TYR A 14 5.29 -8.26 -13.01
C TYR A 14 5.30 -8.94 -14.38
N GLU A 15 4.21 -9.61 -14.76
CA GLU A 15 4.06 -10.19 -16.10
C GLU A 15 4.07 -9.08 -17.17
N GLU A 16 3.27 -8.04 -16.93
CA GLU A 16 3.24 -6.86 -17.81
C GLU A 16 4.57 -6.09 -17.79
N MET A 17 5.21 -5.98 -16.62
CA MET A 17 6.51 -5.34 -16.49
C MET A 17 7.57 -6.05 -17.33
N ASN A 18 7.61 -7.39 -17.29
CA ASN A 18 8.53 -8.18 -18.11
C ASN A 18 8.22 -8.01 -19.59
N ARG A 19 6.94 -8.10 -19.98
CA ARG A 19 6.53 -7.88 -21.38
C ARG A 19 6.99 -6.52 -21.90
N LEU A 20 6.75 -5.45 -21.14
CA LEU A 20 7.16 -4.10 -21.51
C LEU A 20 8.68 -3.94 -21.59
N LEU A 21 9.45 -4.64 -20.74
CA LEU A 21 10.91 -4.62 -20.80
C LEU A 21 11.45 -5.39 -22.01
N ASP A 22 10.81 -6.49 -22.39
CA ASP A 22 11.15 -7.31 -23.55
C ASP A 22 10.77 -6.62 -24.88
N GLU A 23 9.72 -5.81 -24.88
CA GLU A 23 9.31 -4.98 -26.04
C GLU A 23 10.29 -3.84 -26.35
N VAL A 24 11.14 -3.43 -25.40
CA VAL A 24 12.15 -2.38 -25.64
C VAL A 24 13.29 -2.95 -26.49
N ASN A 25 13.52 -2.34 -27.65
CA ASN A 25 14.70 -2.64 -28.46
C ASN A 25 15.94 -1.95 -27.88
N TRP A 26 16.60 -2.62 -26.94
CA TRP A 26 17.79 -2.11 -26.25
C TRP A 26 18.98 -1.86 -27.18
N GLU A 27 19.09 -2.61 -28.29
CA GLU A 27 20.18 -2.43 -29.25
C GLU A 27 20.11 -1.04 -29.90
N VAL A 28 18.91 -0.64 -30.32
CA VAL A 28 18.65 0.68 -30.92
C VAL A 28 18.76 1.78 -29.87
N GLU A 29 18.20 1.59 -28.68
CA GLU A 29 18.23 2.60 -27.60
C GLU A 29 19.66 2.89 -27.10
N PHE A 30 20.57 1.92 -27.20
CA PHE A 30 21.96 2.04 -26.74
C PHE A 30 22.95 2.38 -27.85
N GLU A 31 22.52 2.39 -29.11
CA GLU A 31 23.37 2.65 -30.26
C GLU A 31 24.00 4.05 -30.18
N GLY A 32 25.33 4.12 -30.37
CA GLY A 32 26.08 5.38 -30.32
C GLY A 32 26.16 6.06 -28.94
N LYS A 33 25.61 5.46 -27.88
CA LYS A 33 25.62 6.01 -26.52
C LYS A 33 26.81 5.54 -25.69
N THR A 34 27.28 6.42 -24.81
CA THR A 34 28.26 6.07 -23.78
C THR A 34 27.64 5.20 -22.68
N THR A 35 28.46 4.51 -21.89
CA THR A 35 27.99 3.68 -20.77
C THR A 35 27.09 4.44 -19.79
N GLN A 36 27.43 5.70 -19.49
CA GLN A 36 26.64 6.52 -18.57
C GLN A 36 25.27 6.88 -19.15
N GLU A 37 25.21 7.20 -20.44
CA GLU A 37 23.95 7.50 -21.13
C GLU A 37 23.07 6.26 -21.22
N ARG A 38 23.64 5.10 -21.56
CA ARG A 38 22.92 3.81 -21.58
C ARG A 38 22.29 3.49 -20.23
N TRP A 39 23.05 3.67 -19.15
CA TRP A 39 22.53 3.49 -17.79
C TRP A 39 21.39 4.45 -17.47
N ASN A 40 21.52 5.72 -17.84
CA ASN A 40 20.48 6.72 -17.61
C ASN A 40 19.20 6.37 -18.40
N ILE A 41 19.33 5.94 -19.66
CA ILE A 41 18.20 5.49 -20.50
C ILE A 41 17.51 4.29 -19.85
N PHE A 42 18.29 3.26 -19.50
CA PHE A 42 17.77 2.07 -18.82
C PHE A 42 17.04 2.41 -17.54
N LYS A 43 17.65 3.22 -16.67
CA LYS A 43 17.07 3.65 -15.39
C LYS A 43 15.74 4.38 -15.62
N ASN A 44 15.72 5.32 -16.57
CA ASN A 44 14.52 6.10 -16.86
C ASN A 44 13.38 5.20 -17.38
N LYS A 45 13.69 4.26 -18.29
CA LYS A 45 12.69 3.29 -18.78
C LYS A 45 12.20 2.36 -17.70
N LEU A 46 13.10 1.87 -16.85
CA LEU A 46 12.72 1.04 -15.73
C LEU A 46 11.81 1.80 -14.75
N GLU A 47 12.11 3.08 -14.45
CA GLU A 47 11.27 3.92 -13.58
C GLU A 47 9.89 4.19 -14.19
N GLU A 48 9.82 4.43 -15.49
CA GLU A 48 8.58 4.63 -16.24
C GLU A 48 7.70 3.38 -16.19
N ILE A 49 8.24 2.21 -16.57
CA ILE A 49 7.53 0.92 -16.54
C ILE A 49 7.12 0.58 -15.11
N THR A 50 8.00 0.80 -14.14
CA THR A 50 7.70 0.59 -12.71
C THR A 50 6.52 1.44 -12.25
N SER A 51 6.42 2.69 -12.70
CA SER A 51 5.30 3.58 -12.35
C SER A 51 3.97 3.10 -12.93
N GLN A 52 3.99 2.49 -14.11
CA GLN A 52 2.81 1.93 -14.77
C GLN A 52 2.37 0.61 -14.13
N CYS A 53 3.32 -0.28 -13.84
CA CYS A 53 3.03 -1.65 -13.39
C CYS A 53 2.88 -1.77 -11.87
N ILE A 54 3.49 -0.88 -11.08
CA ILE A 54 3.47 -0.95 -9.62
C ILE A 54 2.58 0.15 -9.04
N PRO A 55 1.44 -0.20 -8.43
CA PRO A 55 0.53 0.79 -7.91
C PRO A 55 1.11 1.52 -6.70
N MET A 56 0.79 2.81 -6.59
CA MET A 56 1.11 3.62 -5.43
C MET A 56 0.08 3.44 -4.31
N SER A 57 0.56 3.46 -3.08
CA SER A 57 -0.31 3.42 -1.90
C SER A 57 -1.21 4.65 -1.88
N LYS A 58 -2.49 4.41 -1.58
CA LYS A 58 -3.49 5.47 -1.48
C LYS A 58 -3.69 5.87 -0.03
N PRO A 59 -3.97 7.16 0.25
CA PRO A 59 -4.33 7.56 1.59
C PRO A 59 -5.59 6.79 2.02
N ARG A 60 -5.63 6.38 3.28
CA ARG A 60 -6.80 5.69 3.81
C ARG A 60 -7.97 6.67 3.80
N ARG A 61 -8.97 6.40 2.96
CA ARG A 61 -10.24 7.13 2.96
C ARG A 61 -11.09 6.58 4.09
N PHE A 62 -11.62 7.47 4.93
CA PHE A 62 -12.63 7.12 5.91
C PHE A 62 -14.01 7.34 5.29
N LEU A 63 -15.00 6.53 5.68
CA LEU A 63 -16.35 6.59 5.12
C LEU A 63 -17.07 7.90 5.47
N ALA A 64 -16.67 8.58 6.54
CA ALA A 64 -17.25 9.85 6.96
C ALA A 64 -16.16 10.84 7.44
N PRO A 65 -16.38 12.16 7.32
CA PRO A 65 -15.41 13.19 7.73
C PRO A 65 -15.00 13.13 9.21
N TRP A 66 -15.93 12.75 10.10
CA TRP A 66 -15.67 12.61 11.54
C TRP A 66 -14.94 11.31 11.90
N MET A 67 -14.94 10.32 11.01
CA MET A 67 -14.25 9.05 11.25
C MET A 67 -12.76 9.26 11.09
N ASN A 68 -12.06 9.54 12.18
CA ASN A 68 -10.61 9.54 12.19
C ASN A 68 -10.03 8.22 12.75
N ARG A 69 -8.71 8.05 12.67
CA ARG A 69 -8.03 6.84 13.16
C ARG A 69 -8.31 6.56 14.64
N LYS A 70 -8.45 7.60 15.47
CA LYS A 70 -8.71 7.47 16.92
C LYS A 70 -10.12 6.93 17.16
N VAL A 71 -11.12 7.50 16.49
CA VAL A 71 -12.53 7.06 16.57
C VAL A 71 -12.67 5.61 16.13
N VAL A 72 -12.09 5.23 14.98
CA VAL A 72 -12.13 3.83 14.51
C VAL A 72 -11.43 2.88 15.49
N LYS A 73 -10.33 3.30 16.11
CA LYS A 73 -9.62 2.49 17.10
C LYS A 73 -10.47 2.27 18.36
N ALA A 74 -11.09 3.32 18.89
CA ALA A 74 -11.98 3.24 20.05
C ALA A 74 -13.18 2.33 19.77
N TYR A 75 -13.86 2.54 18.64
CA TYR A 75 -14.96 1.68 18.19
C TYR A 75 -14.56 0.21 18.12
N LYS A 76 -13.45 -0.12 17.44
CA LYS A 76 -12.98 -1.51 17.31
C LYS A 76 -12.66 -2.13 18.67
N LYS A 77 -12.04 -1.38 19.57
CA LYS A 77 -11.68 -1.86 20.91
C LYS A 77 -12.93 -2.26 21.70
N LYS A 78 -13.94 -1.38 21.73
CA LYS A 78 -15.23 -1.66 22.36
C LYS A 78 -15.97 -2.82 21.68
N TYR A 79 -16.02 -2.85 20.35
CA TYR A 79 -16.64 -3.93 19.58
C TYR A 79 -16.02 -5.30 19.89
N HIS A 80 -14.69 -5.39 19.91
CA HIS A 80 -14.00 -6.65 20.22
C HIS A 80 -14.18 -7.06 21.69
N ALA A 81 -14.17 -6.12 22.64
CA ALA A 81 -14.46 -6.41 24.05
C ALA A 81 -15.89 -6.97 24.21
N TRP A 82 -16.88 -6.37 23.54
CA TRP A 82 -18.24 -6.89 23.49
C TRP A 82 -18.32 -8.29 22.87
N LYS A 83 -17.65 -8.51 21.73
CA LYS A 83 -17.64 -9.82 21.06
C LYS A 83 -17.03 -10.91 21.94
N ARG A 84 -15.95 -10.62 22.66
CA ARG A 84 -15.33 -11.53 23.66
C ARG A 84 -16.27 -11.82 24.82
N TYR A 85 -16.94 -10.80 25.35
CA TYR A 85 -17.95 -10.99 26.38
C TYR A 85 -19.08 -11.89 25.87
N MET A 86 -19.62 -11.66 24.69
CA MET A 86 -20.72 -12.47 24.14
C MET A 86 -20.34 -13.94 23.90
N GLN A 87 -19.08 -14.22 23.57
CA GLN A 87 -18.59 -15.59 23.33
C GLN A 87 -18.51 -16.45 24.61
N HIS A 88 -18.18 -15.85 25.76
CA HIS A 88 -17.95 -16.62 26.99
C HIS A 88 -18.84 -16.19 28.17
N ARG A 89 -19.58 -15.09 28.05
CA ARG A 89 -20.40 -14.40 29.08
C ARG A 89 -19.73 -14.28 30.45
N ARG A 90 -18.40 -14.22 30.49
CA ARG A 90 -17.61 -14.11 31.72
C ARG A 90 -17.65 -12.69 32.27
N SER A 91 -17.76 -12.56 33.59
CA SER A 91 -17.79 -11.28 34.33
C SER A 91 -16.54 -10.41 34.08
N ALA A 92 -15.39 -11.04 33.79
CA ALA A 92 -14.17 -10.33 33.41
C ALA A 92 -14.30 -9.61 32.04
N GLY A 93 -14.97 -10.22 31.06
CA GLY A 93 -15.22 -9.61 29.75
C GLY A 93 -16.18 -8.42 29.83
N TRP A 94 -17.15 -8.48 30.76
CA TRP A 94 -18.05 -7.36 31.03
C TRP A 94 -17.32 -6.14 31.60
N ARG A 95 -16.44 -6.35 32.60
CA ARG A 95 -15.62 -5.27 33.19
C ARG A 95 -14.71 -4.60 32.16
N GLU A 96 -14.14 -5.38 31.25
CA GLU A 96 -13.32 -4.84 30.15
C GLU A 96 -14.16 -3.98 29.22
N TYR A 97 -15.33 -4.45 28.79
CA TYR A 97 -16.24 -3.69 27.92
C TYR A 97 -16.69 -2.36 28.56
N VAL A 98 -17.07 -2.36 29.84
CA VAL A 98 -17.54 -1.16 30.56
C VAL A 98 -16.42 -0.12 30.72
N ARG A 99 -15.16 -0.56 30.81
CA ARG A 99 -13.99 0.32 30.93
C ARG A 99 -13.67 1.09 29.64
N GLU A 100 -14.08 0.58 28.48
CA GLU A 100 -13.90 1.22 27.17
C GLU A 100 -14.94 2.34 26.89
N LYS A 101 -15.30 3.12 27.92
CA LYS A 101 -16.33 4.17 27.87
C LYS A 101 -15.91 5.35 26.99
#